data_AF-A0A660U6I1-F1
#
_entry.id   AF-A0A660U6I1-F1
#
_cell.length_a   1.000
_cell.length_b   1.000
_cell.length_c   1.000
_cell.angle_alpha   90.00
_cell.angle_beta   90.00
_cell.angle_gamma   90.00
#
_symmetry.space_group_name_H-M   'P 1'
#
loop_
_entity.id
_entity.type
_entity.pdbx_description
1 polymer ?
#
loop_
_entity_poly.entity_id
_entity_poly.type
_entity_poly.pdbx_seq_one_letter_code
_entity_poly.pdbx_strand_id
1 'polypeptide(L)'
;PDEESARAIRVLKNEVSINLVADIQFNHRYAIIAIESGVDKIRLNPGNISSRSALLDIVSLAKERTVPIRIGVNSGSLEKNILLKYGALKPEAMVESALKQVLILEKLGFYDIIVSLKSPDVLLTIKANRLMSQKVDYPLHIGITEAGIGDESSLISAIGMGILLLEGIGDTIRVSLSYRDRARNIIAGRKILESLSIQYI
;
A
#
# COMPACT_ATOMS: atom_id res chain seq x y z
N PRO A 1 2.20 -15.61 -5.12
CA PRO A 1 2.02 -15.36 -6.58
C PRO A 1 1.13 -16.41 -7.25
N ASP A 2 1.01 -17.59 -6.64
CA ASP A 2 0.18 -18.73 -7.02
C ASP A 2 -0.70 -19.16 -5.84
N GLU A 3 -1.53 -20.19 -6.06
CA GLU A 3 -2.39 -20.76 -5.02
C GLU A 3 -1.61 -21.36 -3.86
N GLU A 4 -0.48 -22.02 -4.13
CA GLU A 4 0.38 -22.62 -3.11
C GLU A 4 0.89 -21.54 -2.13
N SER A 5 1.36 -20.41 -2.66
CA SER A 5 1.77 -19.25 -1.88
C SER A 5 0.64 -18.71 -1.01
N ALA A 6 -0.60 -18.67 -1.53
CA ALA A 6 -1.75 -18.17 -0.79
C ALA A 6 -2.11 -19.12 0.37
N ARG A 7 -2.05 -20.43 0.16
CA ARG A 7 -2.29 -21.44 1.20
C ARG A 7 -1.18 -21.50 2.25
N ALA A 8 0.06 -21.25 1.85
CA ALA A 8 1.22 -21.23 2.75
C ALA A 8 1.09 -20.19 3.87
N ILE A 9 0.25 -19.15 3.70
CA ILE A 9 -0.05 -18.16 4.75
C ILE A 9 -0.49 -18.84 6.05
N ARG A 10 -1.31 -19.89 5.98
CA ARG A 10 -1.79 -20.61 7.18
C ARG A 10 -0.65 -21.21 7.98
N VAL A 11 0.34 -21.78 7.29
CA VAL A 11 1.54 -22.35 7.94
C VAL A 11 2.37 -21.21 8.52
N LEU A 12 2.64 -20.15 7.75
CA LEU A 12 3.43 -19.01 8.20
C LEU A 12 2.85 -18.33 9.44
N LYS A 13 1.51 -18.21 9.54
CA LYS A 13 0.84 -17.63 10.71
C LYS A 13 1.09 -18.40 12.00
N ASN A 14 1.46 -19.68 11.94
CA ASN A 14 1.84 -20.46 13.12
C ASN A 14 3.32 -20.28 13.50
N GLU A 15 4.15 -19.80 12.56
CA GLU A 15 5.61 -19.68 12.72
C GLU A 15 6.04 -18.25 13.08
N VAL A 16 5.17 -17.24 12.89
CA VAL A 16 5.52 -15.83 13.12
C VAL A 16 4.49 -15.12 13.97
N SER A 17 4.96 -14.17 14.80
CA SER A 17 4.11 -13.29 15.61
C SER A 17 3.74 -11.99 14.90
N ILE A 18 4.40 -11.64 13.80
CA ILE A 18 4.14 -10.41 13.04
C ILE A 18 2.89 -10.56 12.16
N ASN A 19 2.25 -9.43 11.87
CA ASN A 19 1.15 -9.39 10.91
C ASN A 19 1.64 -9.63 9.48
N LEU A 20 0.94 -10.48 8.75
CA LEU A 20 1.20 -10.80 7.35
C LEU A 20 0.30 -9.98 6.43
N VAL A 21 0.90 -9.47 5.34
CA VAL A 21 0.18 -8.75 4.29
C VAL A 21 0.34 -9.48 2.97
N ALA A 22 -0.75 -9.95 2.38
CA ALA A 22 -0.73 -10.56 1.06
C ALA A 22 -0.87 -9.49 -0.04
N ASP A 23 0.09 -9.40 -0.96
CA ASP A 23 0.01 -8.50 -2.14
C ASP A 23 -0.63 -9.25 -3.31
N ILE A 24 -1.88 -8.88 -3.62
CA ILE A 24 -2.72 -9.58 -4.60
C ILE A 24 -3.29 -8.55 -5.55
N GLN A 25 -2.74 -8.50 -6.76
CA GLN A 25 -3.06 -7.41 -7.68
C GLN A 25 -4.26 -7.68 -8.59
N PHE A 26 -4.51 -8.95 -8.96
CA PHE A 26 -5.49 -9.30 -10.01
C PHE A 26 -6.31 -10.57 -9.72
N ASN A 27 -5.77 -11.53 -8.98
CA ASN A 27 -6.39 -12.84 -8.83
C ASN A 27 -7.31 -12.90 -7.61
N HIS A 28 -8.63 -12.83 -7.85
CA HIS A 28 -9.64 -12.88 -6.80
C HIS A 28 -9.61 -14.18 -5.98
N ARG A 29 -9.35 -15.32 -6.63
CA ARG A 29 -9.28 -16.63 -5.94
C ARG A 29 -8.14 -16.64 -4.93
N TYR A 30 -7.00 -16.03 -5.26
CA TYR A 30 -5.89 -15.93 -4.30
C TYR A 30 -6.22 -15.00 -3.14
N ALA A 31 -7.01 -13.94 -3.36
CA ALA A 31 -7.48 -13.06 -2.28
C ALA A 31 -8.38 -13.81 -1.30
N ILE A 32 -9.34 -14.58 -1.81
CA ILE A 32 -10.23 -15.42 -0.98
C ILE A 32 -9.40 -16.43 -0.19
N ILE A 33 -8.52 -17.19 -0.85
CA ILE A 33 -7.68 -18.20 -0.18
C ILE A 33 -6.78 -17.56 0.89
N ALA A 34 -6.20 -16.38 0.63
CA ALA A 34 -5.37 -15.68 1.61
C ALA A 34 -6.16 -15.29 2.86
N ILE A 35 -7.39 -14.78 2.69
CA ILE A 35 -8.27 -14.43 3.81
C ILE A 35 -8.68 -15.68 4.59
N GLU A 36 -9.10 -16.76 3.91
CA GLU A 36 -9.43 -18.05 4.55
C GLU A 36 -8.22 -18.69 5.26
N SER A 37 -7.01 -18.37 4.81
CA SER A 37 -5.76 -18.83 5.41
C SER A 37 -5.32 -18.00 6.62
N GLY A 38 -6.05 -16.92 6.95
CA GLY A 38 -5.80 -16.10 8.15
C GLY A 38 -4.80 -14.97 7.95
N VAL A 39 -4.70 -14.41 6.74
CA VAL A 39 -3.89 -13.19 6.50
C VAL A 39 -4.45 -12.00 7.30
N ASP A 40 -3.57 -11.15 7.82
CA ASP A 40 -3.98 -10.00 8.64
C ASP A 40 -4.37 -8.77 7.82
N LYS A 41 -3.96 -8.71 6.55
CA LYS A 41 -4.30 -7.64 5.60
C LYS A 41 -4.06 -8.11 4.17
N ILE A 42 -4.88 -7.65 3.24
CA ILE A 42 -4.58 -7.78 1.81
C ILE A 42 -4.25 -6.42 1.19
N ARG A 43 -3.35 -6.38 0.21
CA ARG A 43 -3.21 -5.25 -0.70
C ARG A 43 -3.85 -5.62 -2.03
N LEU A 44 -4.88 -4.88 -2.40
CA LEU A 44 -5.73 -5.13 -3.56
C LEU A 44 -6.21 -3.79 -4.12
N ASN A 45 -6.20 -3.64 -5.45
CA ASN A 45 -6.88 -2.55 -6.13
C ASN A 45 -8.20 -3.11 -6.72
N PRO A 46 -9.39 -2.76 -6.17
CA PRO A 46 -10.68 -3.30 -6.59
C PRO A 46 -10.96 -3.24 -8.10
N GLY A 47 -10.54 -2.17 -8.78
CA GLY A 47 -10.70 -1.97 -10.21
C GLY A 47 -9.94 -2.97 -11.09
N ASN A 48 -9.00 -3.72 -10.51
CA ASN A 48 -8.32 -4.82 -11.20
C ASN A 48 -9.12 -6.13 -11.18
N ILE A 49 -10.16 -6.22 -10.35
CA ILE A 49 -11.04 -7.40 -10.27
C ILE A 49 -12.17 -7.22 -11.28
N SER A 50 -12.08 -7.96 -12.39
CA SER A 50 -13.02 -7.85 -13.51
C SER A 50 -14.44 -8.32 -13.17
N SER A 51 -14.57 -9.30 -12.27
CA SER A 51 -15.87 -9.83 -11.86
C SER A 51 -16.41 -9.10 -10.63
N ARG A 52 -17.57 -8.45 -10.80
CA ARG A 52 -18.27 -7.78 -9.70
C ARG A 52 -18.69 -8.76 -8.60
N SER A 53 -19.13 -9.97 -8.95
CA SER A 53 -19.48 -10.98 -7.95
C SER A 53 -18.25 -11.41 -7.16
N ALA A 54 -17.11 -11.65 -7.83
CA ALA A 54 -15.88 -12.01 -7.15
C ALA A 54 -15.38 -10.90 -6.20
N LEU A 55 -15.53 -9.63 -6.59
CA LEU A 55 -15.19 -8.52 -5.71
C LEU A 55 -16.13 -8.45 -4.48
N LEU A 56 -17.43 -8.69 -4.68
CA LEU A 56 -18.39 -8.78 -3.57
C LEU A 56 -18.04 -9.91 -2.60
N ASP A 57 -17.62 -11.06 -3.11
CA ASP A 57 -17.20 -12.20 -2.29
C ASP A 57 -15.97 -11.84 -1.45
N ILE A 58 -14.95 -11.23 -2.07
CA ILE A 58 -13.76 -10.75 -1.35
C ILE A 58 -14.14 -9.77 -0.26
N VAL A 59 -14.94 -8.75 -0.58
CA VAL A 59 -15.31 -7.70 0.38
C VAL A 59 -16.13 -8.27 1.52
N SER A 60 -17.08 -9.17 1.23
CA SER A 60 -17.91 -9.80 2.25
C SER A 60 -17.07 -10.64 3.20
N LEU A 61 -16.15 -11.45 2.66
CA LEU A 61 -15.24 -12.27 3.44
C LEU A 61 -14.25 -11.43 4.25
N ALA A 62 -13.73 -10.33 3.67
CA ALA A 62 -12.85 -9.40 4.36
C ALA A 62 -13.56 -8.75 5.56
N LYS A 63 -14.85 -8.38 5.43
CA LYS A 63 -15.66 -7.89 6.57
C LYS A 63 -15.86 -8.96 7.63
N GLU A 64 -16.30 -10.16 7.22
CA GLU A 64 -16.53 -11.28 8.14
C GLU A 64 -15.28 -11.57 8.98
N ARG A 65 -14.10 -11.51 8.36
CA ARG A 65 -12.82 -11.83 8.98
C ARG A 65 -12.08 -10.63 9.54
N THR A 66 -12.67 -9.43 9.47
CA THR A 66 -12.05 -8.17 9.92
C THR A 66 -10.66 -7.94 9.29
N VAL A 67 -10.51 -8.28 8.00
CA VAL A 67 -9.26 -8.13 7.25
C VAL A 67 -9.29 -6.81 6.48
N PRO A 68 -8.48 -5.81 6.84
CA PRO A 68 -8.41 -4.56 6.11
C PRO A 68 -7.86 -4.74 4.69
N ILE A 69 -8.23 -3.81 3.81
CA ILE A 69 -7.77 -3.77 2.42
C ILE A 69 -6.92 -2.52 2.22
N ARG A 70 -5.65 -2.72 1.84
CA ARG A 70 -4.78 -1.63 1.40
C ARG A 70 -4.92 -1.41 -0.11
N ILE A 71 -5.32 -0.22 -0.51
CA ILE A 71 -5.22 0.28 -1.89
C ILE A 71 -3.81 0.82 -2.11
N GLY A 72 -3.20 0.48 -3.26
CA GLY A 72 -1.86 0.93 -3.59
C GLY A 72 -1.75 1.41 -5.03
N VAL A 73 -1.54 2.71 -5.21
CA VAL A 73 -1.28 3.36 -6.49
C VAL A 73 0.22 3.64 -6.62
N ASN A 74 0.80 3.11 -7.69
CA ASN A 74 2.19 3.41 -8.07
C ASN A 74 2.19 4.24 -9.34
N SER A 75 3.06 5.25 -9.42
CA SER A 75 3.13 6.12 -10.60
C SER A 75 3.46 5.39 -11.90
N GLY A 76 4.26 4.32 -11.84
CA GLY A 76 4.64 3.52 -13.00
C GLY A 76 3.53 2.63 -13.57
N SER A 77 2.43 2.44 -12.82
CA SER A 77 1.31 1.59 -13.23
C SER A 77 -0.03 2.34 -13.22
N LEU A 78 0.00 3.68 -13.38
CA LEU A 78 -1.20 4.50 -13.40
C LEU A 78 -2.04 4.21 -14.66
N GLU A 79 -3.36 4.25 -14.53
CA GLU A 79 -4.27 3.92 -15.62
C GLU A 79 -4.14 4.91 -16.79
N LYS A 80 -4.09 4.39 -18.03
CA LYS A 80 -3.87 5.19 -19.25
C LYS A 80 -4.89 6.32 -19.42
N ASN A 81 -6.16 6.07 -19.10
CA ASN A 81 -7.22 7.07 -19.18
C ASN A 81 -7.01 8.24 -18.20
N ILE A 82 -6.46 7.98 -17.02
CA ILE A 82 -6.11 9.02 -16.04
C ILE A 82 -4.92 9.83 -16.55
N LEU A 83 -3.88 9.17 -17.05
CA LEU A 83 -2.73 9.87 -17.66
C LEU A 83 -3.15 10.76 -18.82
N LEU A 84 -4.03 10.27 -19.72
CA LEU A 84 -4.58 11.06 -20.82
C LEU A 84 -5.39 12.27 -20.33
N LYS A 85 -6.22 12.10 -19.28
CA LYS A 85 -7.01 13.19 -18.70
C LYS A 85 -6.13 14.33 -18.17
N TYR A 86 -5.04 14.00 -17.50
CA TYR A 86 -4.16 14.99 -16.86
C TYR A 86 -3.00 15.48 -17.75
N GLY A 87 -2.78 14.80 -18.88
CA GLY A 87 -1.72 15.07 -19.86
C GLY A 87 -0.31 14.71 -19.41
N ALA A 88 -0.12 14.40 -18.13
CA ALA A 88 1.16 13.99 -17.55
C ALA A 88 0.93 13.25 -16.23
N LEU A 89 1.98 12.61 -15.73
CA LEU A 89 2.01 12.10 -14.37
C LEU A 89 2.04 13.28 -13.38
N LYS A 90 0.95 13.47 -12.65
CA LYS A 90 0.76 14.55 -11.68
C LYS A 90 0.24 14.03 -10.34
N PRO A 91 0.45 14.76 -9.23
CA PRO A 91 -0.09 14.37 -7.92
C PRO A 91 -1.60 14.09 -7.96
N GLU A 92 -2.38 14.95 -8.64
CA GLU A 92 -3.83 14.84 -8.77
C GLU A 92 -4.25 13.59 -9.53
N ALA A 93 -3.46 13.17 -10.51
CA ALA A 93 -3.70 11.96 -11.28
C ALA A 93 -3.58 10.69 -10.41
N MET A 94 -2.55 10.64 -9.55
CA MET A 94 -2.36 9.55 -8.60
C MET A 94 -3.48 9.51 -7.55
N VAL A 95 -3.86 10.67 -7.03
CA VAL A 95 -4.94 10.81 -6.06
C VAL A 95 -6.29 10.41 -6.67
N GLU A 96 -6.60 10.82 -7.91
CA GLU A 96 -7.82 10.39 -8.60
C GLU A 96 -7.87 8.86 -8.76
N SER A 97 -6.75 8.23 -9.14
CA SER A 97 -6.67 6.77 -9.23
C SER A 97 -7.00 6.13 -7.89
N ALA A 98 -6.37 6.58 -6.80
CA ALA A 98 -6.61 6.04 -5.46
C ALA A 98 -8.08 6.22 -5.02
N LEU A 99 -8.66 7.41 -5.21
CA LEU A 99 -10.03 7.70 -4.84
C LEU A 99 -11.06 6.87 -5.63
N LYS A 100 -10.78 6.56 -6.90
CA LYS A 100 -11.62 5.63 -7.67
C LYS A 100 -11.67 4.25 -7.03
N GLN A 101 -10.52 3.74 -6.57
CA GLN A 101 -10.44 2.46 -5.88
C GLN A 101 -11.17 2.49 -4.53
N VAL A 102 -10.98 3.57 -3.76
CA VAL A 102 -11.67 3.79 -2.46
C VAL A 102 -13.18 3.79 -2.66
N LEU A 103 -13.68 4.57 -3.63
CA LEU A 103 -15.11 4.69 -3.90
C LEU A 103 -15.75 3.34 -4.29
N ILE A 104 -15.00 2.43 -4.93
CA ILE A 104 -15.51 1.09 -5.23
C ILE A 104 -15.78 0.33 -3.92
N LEU A 105 -14.86 0.36 -2.96
CA LEU A 105 -15.05 -0.31 -1.65
C LEU A 105 -16.15 0.36 -0.83
N GLU A 106 -16.19 1.69 -0.79
CA GLU A 106 -17.23 2.44 -0.07
C GLU A 106 -18.63 2.16 -0.61
N LYS A 107 -18.79 2.03 -1.94
CA LYS A 107 -20.06 1.62 -2.56
C LYS A 107 -20.49 0.20 -2.19
N LEU A 108 -19.55 -0.63 -1.75
CA LEU A 108 -19.81 -1.96 -1.19
C LEU A 108 -19.91 -1.93 0.35
N GLY A 109 -19.93 -0.73 0.95
CA GLY A 109 -20.02 -0.50 2.39
C GLY A 109 -18.80 -1.00 3.17
N PHE A 110 -17.62 -1.03 2.56
CA PHE A 110 -16.37 -1.43 3.20
C PHE A 110 -15.50 -0.21 3.50
N TYR A 111 -15.03 -0.09 4.75
CA TYR A 111 -14.34 1.11 5.25
C TYR A 111 -13.03 0.82 5.99
N ASP A 112 -12.66 -0.46 6.17
CA ASP A 112 -11.36 -0.84 6.76
C ASP A 112 -10.23 -0.73 5.72
N ILE A 113 -10.00 0.51 5.27
CA ILE A 113 -9.16 0.84 4.12
C ILE A 113 -7.87 1.52 4.58
N ILE A 114 -6.77 1.16 3.93
CA ILE A 114 -5.49 1.88 4.01
C ILE A 114 -5.13 2.34 2.60
N VAL A 115 -4.62 3.55 2.44
CA VAL A 115 -4.23 4.07 1.11
C VAL A 115 -2.72 4.24 1.02
N SER A 116 -2.14 3.96 -0.15
CA SER A 116 -0.74 4.24 -0.44
C SER A 116 -0.57 4.80 -1.84
N LEU A 117 0.21 5.88 -1.94
CA LEU A 117 0.60 6.53 -3.20
C LEU A 117 2.12 6.60 -3.25
N LYS A 118 2.74 5.93 -4.23
CA LYS A 118 4.21 5.83 -4.33
C LYS A 118 4.73 6.17 -5.71
N SER A 119 5.86 6.86 -5.76
CA SER A 119 6.61 7.17 -6.98
C SER A 119 8.11 7.13 -6.67
N PRO A 120 8.99 6.87 -7.67
CA PRO A 120 10.43 7.14 -7.51
C PRO A 120 10.73 8.64 -7.42
N ASP A 121 9.84 9.50 -7.95
CA ASP A 121 9.95 10.95 -7.73
C ASP A 121 9.47 11.31 -6.31
N VAL A 122 10.43 11.78 -5.50
CA VAL A 122 10.22 12.19 -4.11
C VAL A 122 9.21 13.33 -4.00
N LEU A 123 9.34 14.36 -4.84
CA LEU A 123 8.47 15.54 -4.77
C LEU A 123 7.05 15.20 -5.22
N LEU A 124 6.92 14.35 -6.23
CA LEU A 124 5.62 13.82 -6.64
C LEU A 124 4.97 13.02 -5.50
N THR A 125 5.73 12.14 -4.84
CA THR A 125 5.22 11.35 -3.71
C THR A 125 4.77 12.24 -2.55
N ILE A 126 5.55 13.26 -2.18
CA ILE A 126 5.19 14.22 -1.13
C ILE A 126 3.90 14.94 -1.49
N LYS A 127 3.83 15.53 -2.68
CA LYS A 127 2.64 16.29 -3.13
C LYS A 127 1.39 15.41 -3.20
N ALA A 128 1.51 14.18 -3.71
CA ALA A 128 0.39 13.25 -3.82
C ALA A 128 -0.14 12.83 -2.43
N ASN A 129 0.74 12.52 -1.47
CA ASN A 129 0.32 12.14 -0.12
C ASN A 129 -0.27 13.33 0.66
N ARG A 130 0.27 14.55 0.51
CA ARG A 130 -0.37 15.77 1.04
C ARG A 130 -1.79 15.96 0.52
N LEU A 131 -1.96 15.90 -0.79
CA LEU A 131 -3.28 16.01 -1.42
C LEU A 131 -4.23 14.90 -0.97
N MET A 132 -3.73 13.67 -0.79
CA MET A 132 -4.54 12.56 -0.31
C MET A 132 -4.98 12.76 1.14
N SER A 133 -4.08 13.19 2.02
CA SER A 133 -4.37 13.43 3.45
C SER A 133 -5.46 14.49 3.68
N GLN A 134 -5.69 15.37 2.70
CA GLN A 134 -6.75 16.38 2.75
C GLN A 134 -8.11 15.87 2.20
N LYS A 135 -8.14 14.67 1.61
CA LYS A 135 -9.32 14.15 0.90
C LYS A 135 -9.94 12.92 1.56
N VAL A 136 -9.21 12.22 2.42
CA VAL A 136 -9.70 11.03 3.14
C VAL A 136 -9.14 11.00 4.54
N ASP A 137 -9.87 10.34 5.43
CA ASP A 137 -9.47 10.09 6.82
C ASP A 137 -8.88 8.68 7.01
N TYR A 138 -8.65 7.94 5.93
CA TYR A 138 -8.06 6.60 5.98
C TYR A 138 -6.55 6.67 6.27
N PRO A 139 -5.98 5.70 7.04
CA PRO A 139 -4.56 5.64 7.27
C PRO A 139 -3.75 5.59 5.97
N LEU A 140 -2.64 6.34 5.94
CA LEU A 140 -1.73 6.43 4.81
C LEU A 140 -0.48 5.59 5.05
N HIS A 141 -0.26 4.64 4.14
CA HIS A 141 0.98 3.87 4.07
C HIS A 141 1.97 4.53 3.10
N ILE A 142 2.94 5.26 3.66
CA ILE A 142 3.90 6.05 2.89
C ILE A 142 5.16 5.24 2.55
N GLY A 143 5.81 5.63 1.47
CA GLY A 143 7.10 5.08 1.06
C GLY A 143 7.47 5.53 -0.33
N ILE A 144 8.77 5.62 -0.59
CA ILE A 144 9.32 5.87 -1.92
C ILE A 144 9.53 4.52 -2.61
N THR A 145 9.09 4.36 -3.85
CA THR A 145 9.38 3.14 -4.63
C THR A 145 10.64 3.33 -5.43
N GLU A 146 11.41 2.27 -5.64
CA GLU A 146 12.61 2.28 -6.51
C GLU A 146 13.55 3.46 -6.21
N ALA A 147 13.80 3.75 -4.93
CA ALA A 147 14.59 4.88 -4.48
C ALA A 147 16.09 4.81 -4.88
N GLY A 148 16.49 3.85 -5.72
CA GLY A 148 17.86 3.62 -6.16
C GLY A 148 18.46 2.30 -5.68
N ILE A 149 19.74 2.14 -5.95
CA ILE A 149 20.56 1.01 -5.49
C ILE A 149 21.38 1.49 -4.30
N GLY A 150 21.60 0.61 -3.33
CA GLY A 150 22.58 0.93 -2.30
C GLY A 150 22.04 1.83 -1.19
N ASP A 151 22.97 2.43 -0.44
CA ASP A 151 22.66 3.31 0.70
C ASP A 151 22.03 4.63 0.25
N GLU A 152 22.22 5.06 -1.01
CA GLU A 152 21.56 6.24 -1.59
C GLU A 152 20.03 6.15 -1.49
N SER A 153 19.48 4.94 -1.68
CA SER A 153 18.04 4.70 -1.57
C SER A 153 17.49 4.93 -0.16
N SER A 154 18.34 4.80 0.87
CA SER A 154 17.97 5.12 2.25
C SER A 154 17.91 6.63 2.48
N LEU A 155 18.82 7.41 1.87
CA LEU A 155 18.83 8.88 1.94
C LEU A 155 17.60 9.47 1.24
N ILE A 156 17.30 8.99 0.04
CA ILE A 156 16.12 9.41 -0.74
C ILE A 156 14.84 9.09 0.03
N SER A 157 14.76 7.88 0.60
CA SER A 157 13.64 7.46 1.44
C SER A 157 13.50 8.32 2.69
N ALA A 158 14.61 8.64 3.37
CA ALA A 158 14.62 9.46 4.58
C ALA A 158 14.17 10.89 4.32
N ILE A 159 14.61 11.51 3.22
CA ILE A 159 14.17 12.86 2.83
C ILE A 159 12.67 12.86 2.53
N GLY A 160 12.23 11.95 1.65
CA GLY A 160 10.83 11.92 1.20
C GLY A 160 9.84 11.62 2.31
N MET A 161 10.10 10.57 3.09
CA MET A 161 9.22 10.20 4.21
C MET A 161 9.37 11.14 5.40
N GLY A 162 10.58 11.63 5.69
CA GLY A 162 10.80 12.51 6.84
C GLY A 162 10.03 13.82 6.74
N ILE A 163 9.92 14.39 5.53
CA ILE A 163 9.09 15.57 5.28
C ILE A 163 7.62 15.28 5.58
N LEU A 164 7.07 14.17 5.07
CA LEU A 164 5.67 13.81 5.31
C LEU A 164 5.40 13.53 6.79
N LEU A 165 6.29 12.79 7.46
CA LEU A 165 6.16 12.45 8.87
C LEU A 165 6.19 13.68 9.78
N LEU A 166 7.06 14.65 9.50
CA LEU A 166 7.10 15.93 10.24
C LEU A 166 5.83 16.76 10.05
N GLU A 167 5.11 16.57 8.95
CA GLU A 167 3.81 17.19 8.67
C GLU A 167 2.64 16.40 9.29
N GLY A 168 2.92 15.33 10.03
CA GLY A 168 1.90 14.45 10.60
C GLY A 168 1.23 13.54 9.58
N ILE A 169 1.84 13.33 8.41
CA ILE A 169 1.29 12.52 7.31
C ILE A 169 2.00 11.16 7.26
N GLY A 170 1.26 10.09 7.57
CA GLY A 170 1.70 8.71 7.42
C GLY A 170 1.59 7.91 8.72
N ASP A 171 0.80 6.85 8.67
CA ASP A 171 0.49 5.98 9.82
C ASP A 171 1.35 4.70 9.82
N THR A 172 1.90 4.37 8.66
CA THR A 172 2.85 3.26 8.49
C THR A 172 3.79 3.57 7.35
N ILE A 173 5.06 3.19 7.50
CA ILE A 173 6.08 3.43 6.49
C ILE A 173 6.61 2.11 5.92
N ARG A 174 7.15 2.17 4.69
CA ARG A 174 8.02 1.12 4.17
C ARG A 174 9.15 1.74 3.36
N VAL A 175 10.37 1.53 3.82
CA VAL A 175 11.59 1.74 3.02
C VAL A 175 11.71 0.59 2.01
N SER A 176 12.05 0.92 0.76
CA SER A 176 12.21 -0.05 -0.32
C SER A 176 13.59 0.07 -0.95
N LEU A 177 14.60 -0.46 -0.26
CA LEU A 177 15.98 -0.54 -0.74
C LEU A 177 16.14 -1.73 -1.70
N SER A 178 16.90 -1.53 -2.78
CA SER A 178 17.20 -2.55 -3.78
C SER A 178 18.32 -3.52 -3.32
N TYR A 179 18.18 -4.08 -2.12
CA TYR A 179 19.12 -5.06 -1.55
C TYR A 179 18.52 -6.46 -1.46
N ARG A 180 19.38 -7.49 -1.52
CA ARG A 180 18.98 -8.88 -1.22
C ARG A 180 18.59 -9.04 0.24
N ASP A 181 19.31 -8.38 1.15
CA ASP A 181 19.00 -8.40 2.57
C ASP A 181 17.83 -7.46 2.90
N ARG A 182 16.68 -8.07 3.21
CA ARG A 182 15.46 -7.33 3.55
C ARG A 182 15.52 -6.68 4.93
N ALA A 183 16.38 -7.13 5.84
CA ALA A 183 16.52 -6.57 7.19
C ALA A 183 17.00 -5.11 7.14
N ARG A 184 17.81 -4.73 6.14
CA ARG A 184 18.23 -3.35 5.94
C ARG A 184 17.07 -2.36 5.77
N ASN A 185 15.97 -2.78 5.15
CA ASN A 185 14.77 -1.94 5.03
C ASN A 185 14.18 -1.59 6.41
N ILE A 186 14.19 -2.56 7.32
CA ILE A 186 13.68 -2.41 8.69
C ILE A 186 14.59 -1.47 9.47
N ILE A 187 15.92 -1.67 9.39
CA ILE A 187 16.90 -0.81 10.05
C ILE A 187 16.76 0.64 9.58
N ALA A 188 16.67 0.87 8.27
CA ALA A 188 16.48 2.21 7.72
C ALA A 188 15.16 2.84 8.17
N GLY A 189 14.06 2.08 8.16
CA GLY A 189 12.75 2.56 8.62
C GLY A 189 12.78 2.99 10.08
N ARG A 190 13.36 2.15 10.95
CA ARG A 190 13.54 2.47 12.37
C ARG A 190 14.39 3.72 12.56
N LYS A 191 15.51 3.84 11.83
CA LYS A 191 16.39 5.02 11.93
C LYS A 191 15.70 6.31 11.51
N ILE A 192 14.84 6.28 10.50
CA ILE A 192 14.04 7.45 10.09
C ILE A 192 13.10 7.87 11.22
N LEU A 193 12.35 6.91 11.80
CA LEU A 193 11.41 7.19 12.89
C LEU A 193 12.12 7.67 14.16
N GLU A 194 13.22 7.02 14.56
CA GLU A 194 14.06 7.42 15.70
C GLU A 194 14.60 8.84 15.54
N SER A 195 15.08 9.19 14.34
CA SER A 195 15.63 10.52 14.04
C SER A 195 14.59 11.64 14.17
N LEU A 196 13.32 11.31 14.03
CA LEU A 196 12.19 12.23 14.20
C LEU A 196 11.53 12.10 15.58
N SER A 197 12.10 11.29 16.48
CA SER A 197 11.52 10.98 17.80
C SER A 197 10.09 10.40 17.73
N ILE A 198 9.76 9.72 16.64
CA ILE A 198 8.47 9.05 16.45
C ILE A 198 8.54 7.64 17.05
N GLN A 199 7.62 7.33 17.96
CA GLN A 199 7.50 6.00 18.55
C GLN A 199 6.94 5.01 17.52
N TYR A 200 7.41 3.77 17.60
CA TYR A 200 6.99 2.69 16.71
C TYR A 200 6.87 1.38 17.48
N ILE A 201 6.10 0.45 16.92
CA ILE A 201 5.80 -0.88 17.47
C ILE A 201 6.47 -1.94 16.60
#